data_AF-A0A4Q0YWV0-F1
#
_entry.id   AF-A0A4Q0YWV0-F1
#
_cell.length_a   1.000
_cell.length_b   1.000
_cell.length_c   1.000
_cell.angle_alpha   90.00
_cell.angle_beta   90.00
_cell.angle_gamma   90.00
#
_symmetry.space_group_name_H-M   'P 1'
#
loop_
_entity.id
_entity.type
_entity.pdbx_description
1 polymer ?
#
loop_
_entity_poly.entity_id
_entity_poly.type
_entity_poly.pdbx_seq_one_letter_code
_entity_poly.pdbx_strand_id
1 'polypeptide(L)'
;MIDCVASKKAGAFSSLLKYNGQMVSISESLSEIPVIAAMRGLTIHEIALSGVYAHGLKEHVEEMIDNCHSLLTELASGKIQANIGSTLSFEQLKDGLQQLQLGQCYGKIIVNVN
;
A
#
# COMPACT_ATOMS: atom_id res chain seq x y z
N MET A 1 6.99 3.74 -10.39
CA MET A 1 7.12 2.44 -9.69
C MET A 1 6.39 2.54 -8.37
N ILE A 2 5.63 1.51 -7.99
CA ILE A 2 5.02 1.42 -6.67
C ILE A 2 5.82 0.38 -5.89
N ASP A 3 6.35 0.77 -4.73
CA ASP A 3 7.11 -0.09 -3.85
C ASP A 3 6.34 -0.29 -2.54
N CYS A 4 5.96 -1.54 -2.29
CA CYS A 4 5.27 -1.96 -1.07
C CYS A 4 6.15 -2.86 -0.20
N VAL A 5 7.44 -2.99 -0.51
CA VAL A 5 8.38 -3.84 0.23
C VAL A 5 9.28 -2.92 1.04
N ALA A 6 9.30 -3.10 2.37
CA ALA A 6 9.94 -2.18 3.32
C ALA A 6 11.32 -1.63 2.88
N SER A 7 11.53 -0.35 3.21
CA SER A 7 12.60 0.61 2.91
C SER A 7 14.04 0.10 2.68
N LYS A 8 14.43 -1.07 3.19
CA LYS A 8 15.78 -1.65 2.98
C LYS A 8 16.13 -1.92 1.51
N LYS A 9 15.14 -1.91 0.59
CA LYS A 9 15.35 -2.14 -0.85
C LYS A 9 15.06 -0.94 -1.75
N ALA A 10 14.63 0.21 -1.21
CA ALA A 10 14.28 1.38 -2.01
C ALA A 10 15.45 1.87 -2.89
N GLY A 11 16.68 1.81 -2.37
CA GLY A 11 17.90 2.06 -3.14
C GLY A 11 18.08 1.12 -4.33
N ALA A 12 17.78 -0.17 -4.18
CA ALA A 12 17.89 -1.15 -5.27
C ALA A 12 16.86 -0.86 -6.38
N PHE A 13 15.64 -0.50 -6.01
CA PHE A 13 14.56 -0.23 -6.97
C PHE A 13 14.71 1.10 -7.70
N SER A 14 15.30 2.11 -7.05
CA SER A 14 15.60 3.40 -7.71
C SER A 14 16.54 3.26 -8.91
N SER A 15 17.40 2.24 -8.94
CA SER A 15 18.27 1.95 -10.08
C SER A 15 17.52 1.45 -11.33
N LEU A 16 16.32 0.91 -11.16
CA LEU A 16 15.45 0.43 -12.25
C LEU A 16 14.67 1.57 -12.92
N LEU A 17 14.66 2.76 -12.30
CA LEU A 17 13.95 3.91 -12.84
C LEU A 17 14.79 4.61 -13.92
N LYS A 18 14.10 5.01 -14.99
CA LYS A 18 14.62 5.93 -16.01
C LYS A 18 14.85 7.32 -15.39
N TYR A 19 15.61 8.16 -16.09
CA TYR A 19 15.72 9.58 -15.76
C TYR A 19 14.34 10.23 -15.60
N ASN A 20 14.20 11.09 -14.60
CA ASN A 20 12.96 11.75 -14.21
C ASN A 20 11.81 10.78 -13.83
N GLY A 21 12.15 9.54 -13.51
CA GLY A 21 11.18 8.54 -13.07
C GLY A 21 10.58 8.86 -11.69
N GLN A 22 9.40 8.30 -11.43
CA GLN A 22 8.72 8.46 -10.15
C GLN A 22 8.66 7.15 -9.37
N MET A 23 8.91 7.24 -8.08
CA MET A 23 8.73 6.17 -7.10
C MET A 23 7.65 6.56 -6.11
N VAL A 24 6.70 5.67 -5.87
CA VAL A 24 5.68 5.79 -4.83
C VAL A 24 5.99 4.71 -3.79
N SER A 25 6.44 5.12 -2.62
CA SER A 25 6.74 4.22 -1.50
C SER A 25 5.53 4.13 -0.59
N ILE A 26 4.98 2.92 -0.46
CA ILE A 26 3.87 2.58 0.42
C ILE A 26 4.43 1.64 1.49
N SER A 27 5.33 2.16 2.33
CA SER A 27 6.00 1.41 3.39
C SER A 27 6.55 2.36 4.46
N GLU A 28 7.38 1.87 5.38
CA GLU A 28 8.09 2.73 6.34
C GLU A 28 8.88 3.84 5.63
N SER A 29 8.93 5.03 6.23
CA SER A 29 9.66 6.19 5.69
C SER A 29 11.11 5.83 5.40
N LEU A 30 11.65 6.36 4.31
CA LEU A 30 13.05 6.19 3.94
C LEU A 30 13.90 6.96 4.94
N SER A 31 14.81 6.26 5.60
CA SER A 31 15.79 6.92 6.47
C SER A 31 16.72 7.85 5.69
N GLU A 32 16.99 7.53 4.42
CA GLU A 32 17.86 8.30 3.53
C GLU A 32 17.37 8.24 2.07
N ILE A 33 17.50 9.35 1.35
CA ILE A 33 17.22 9.40 -0.09
C ILE A 33 18.38 8.76 -0.86
N PRO A 34 18.15 7.78 -1.74
CA PRO A 34 19.21 7.17 -2.54
C PRO A 34 19.93 8.20 -3.43
N VAL A 35 21.27 8.19 -3.45
CA VAL A 35 22.09 9.10 -4.27
C VAL A 35 21.69 9.07 -5.76
N ILE A 36 21.33 7.89 -6.26
CA ILE A 36 20.89 7.71 -7.66
C ILE A 36 19.59 8.47 -7.95
N ALA A 37 18.76 8.74 -6.94
CA ALA A 37 17.56 9.56 -7.09
C ALA A 37 17.93 11.00 -7.47
N ALA A 38 18.91 11.58 -6.78
CA ALA A 38 19.42 12.92 -7.11
C ALA A 38 20.08 12.95 -8.49
N MET A 39 20.94 11.96 -8.80
CA MET A 39 21.68 11.91 -10.06
C MET A 39 20.80 11.73 -11.30
N ARG A 40 19.62 11.11 -11.15
CA ARG A 40 18.69 10.84 -12.25
C ARG A 40 17.45 11.73 -12.24
N GLY A 41 17.35 12.68 -11.30
CA GLY A 41 16.19 13.55 -11.16
C GLY A 41 14.91 12.82 -10.78
N LEU A 42 15.00 11.78 -9.95
CA LEU A 42 13.83 11.00 -9.56
C LEU A 42 12.95 11.76 -8.56
N THR A 43 11.63 11.63 -8.70
CA THR A 43 10.66 12.09 -7.69
C THR A 43 10.25 10.90 -6.83
N ILE A 44 10.34 11.06 -5.50
CA ILE A 44 9.93 10.04 -4.54
C ILE A 44 8.74 10.58 -3.75
N HIS A 45 7.64 9.84 -3.78
CA HIS A 45 6.43 10.09 -3.00
C HIS A 45 6.38 9.08 -1.87
N GLU A 46 6.48 9.54 -0.62
CA GLU A 46 6.23 8.70 0.55
C GLU A 46 4.75 8.79 0.92
N ILE A 47 4.06 7.66 0.89
CA ILE A 47 2.62 7.60 1.10
C ILE A 47 2.32 6.87 2.40
N ALA A 48 1.78 7.60 3.37
CA ALA A 48 1.23 7.06 4.61
C ALA A 48 -0.23 7.45 4.72
N LEU A 49 -1.14 6.52 4.35
CA LEU A 49 -2.59 6.76 4.40
C LEU A 49 -3.05 7.12 5.82
N SER A 50 -2.42 6.54 6.85
CA SER A 50 -2.67 6.87 8.25
C SER A 50 -2.44 8.35 8.58
N GLY A 51 -1.55 9.04 7.86
CA GLY A 51 -1.28 10.46 8.03
C GLY A 51 -2.49 11.34 7.71
N VAL A 52 -3.32 10.93 6.73
CA VAL A 52 -4.57 11.65 6.40
C VAL A 52 -5.55 11.58 7.56
N TYR A 53 -5.70 10.41 8.20
CA TYR A 53 -6.58 10.25 9.35
C TYR A 53 -6.06 10.94 10.63
N ALA A 54 -4.74 10.91 10.86
CA ALA A 54 -4.14 11.43 12.08
C ALA A 54 -3.92 12.96 12.04
N HIS A 55 -3.60 13.51 10.87
CA HIS A 55 -3.11 14.88 10.71
C HIS A 55 -3.72 15.63 9.52
N GLY A 56 -4.59 14.98 8.73
CA GLY A 56 -5.25 15.61 7.60
C GLY A 56 -6.20 16.71 8.05
N LEU A 57 -6.32 17.73 7.20
CA LEU A 57 -7.42 18.69 7.30
C LEU A 57 -8.72 18.00 6.89
N LYS A 58 -9.85 18.62 7.24
CA LYS A 58 -11.17 18.10 6.91
C LYS A 58 -11.32 17.83 5.42
N GLU A 59 -10.83 18.73 4.59
CA GLU A 59 -10.89 18.66 3.13
C GLU A 59 -10.13 17.44 2.58
N HIS A 60 -8.99 17.09 3.20
CA HIS A 60 -8.23 15.90 2.79
C HIS A 60 -8.96 14.60 3.13
N VAL A 61 -9.68 14.58 4.26
CA VAL A 61 -10.50 13.42 4.66
C VAL A 61 -11.71 13.29 3.73
N GLU A 62 -12.35 14.40 3.38
CA GLU A 62 -13.46 14.42 2.42
C GLU A 62 -13.02 13.93 1.03
N GLU A 63 -11.89 14.41 0.51
CA GLU A 63 -11.32 13.94 -0.76
C GLU A 63 -11.03 12.43 -0.74
N MET A 64 -10.48 11.92 0.37
CA MET A 64 -10.24 10.49 0.55
C MET A 64 -11.54 9.68 0.56
N ILE A 65 -12.62 10.19 1.15
CA ILE A 65 -13.94 9.53 1.15
C ILE A 65 -14.49 9.46 -0.27
N ASP A 66 -14.40 10.54 -1.05
CA ASP A 66 -14.86 10.56 -2.45
C ASP A 66 -14.08 9.56 -3.32
N ASN A 67 -12.77 9.45 -3.10
CA ASN A 67 -11.93 8.43 -3.74
C ASN A 67 -12.35 7.00 -3.34
N CYS A 68 -12.71 6.77 -2.07
CA CYS A 68 -13.22 5.48 -1.62
C CYS A 68 -14.56 5.12 -2.29
N HIS A 69 -15.48 6.08 -2.42
CA HIS A 69 -16.75 5.85 -3.13
C HIS A 69 -16.55 5.48 -4.59
N SER A 70 -15.60 6.14 -5.26
CA SER A 70 -15.22 5.81 -6.64
C SER A 70 -14.68 4.38 -6.73
N LEU A 71 -13.79 3.98 -5.82
CA LEU A 71 -13.27 2.61 -5.74
C LEU A 71 -14.38 1.57 -5.52
N LEU A 72 -15.32 1.84 -4.62
CA LEU A 72 -16.47 0.97 -4.34
C LEU A 72 -17.39 0.83 -5.55
N THR A 73 -17.57 1.89 -6.34
CA THR A 73 -18.35 1.86 -7.58
C THR A 73 -17.68 0.97 -8.63
N GLU A 74 -16.36 1.06 -8.76
CA GLU A 74 -15.59 0.22 -9.68
C GLU A 74 -15.54 -1.25 -9.24
N LEU A 75 -15.54 -1.52 -7.92
CA LEU A 75 -15.73 -2.85 -7.34
C LEU A 75 -17.12 -3.41 -7.64
N ALA A 76 -18.17 -2.64 -7.39
CA ALA A 76 -19.56 -3.05 -7.60
C ALA A 76 -19.89 -3.31 -9.07
N SER A 77 -19.27 -2.56 -9.98
CA SER A 77 -19.39 -2.77 -11.42
C SER A 77 -18.52 -3.91 -11.96
N GLY A 78 -17.69 -4.54 -11.12
CA GLY A 78 -16.81 -5.65 -11.49
C GLY A 78 -15.57 -5.25 -12.29
N LYS A 79 -15.33 -3.95 -12.49
CA LYS A 79 -14.10 -3.45 -13.14
C LYS A 79 -12.86 -3.66 -12.28
N ILE A 80 -13.04 -3.65 -10.96
CA ILE A 80 -12.06 -4.08 -9.98
C ILE A 80 -12.60 -5.33 -9.30
N GLN A 81 -11.76 -6.36 -9.17
CA GLN A 81 -12.09 -7.57 -8.43
C GLN A 81 -11.33 -7.57 -7.11
N ALA A 82 -12.06 -7.82 -6.01
CA ALA A 82 -11.42 -7.99 -4.71
C ALA A 82 -10.60 -9.28 -4.71
N ASN A 83 -9.30 -9.16 -4.47
CA ASN A 83 -8.41 -10.33 -4.36
C ASN A 83 -8.52 -10.96 -2.97
N ILE A 84 -9.65 -11.59 -2.66
CA ILE A 84 -9.87 -12.34 -1.43
C ILE A 84 -9.22 -13.70 -1.57
N GLY A 85 -8.22 -13.99 -0.74
CA GLY A 85 -7.51 -15.27 -0.78
C GLY A 85 -8.13 -16.33 0.12
N SER A 86 -8.57 -15.92 1.30
CA SER A 86 -9.23 -16.80 2.25
C SER A 86 -10.22 -16.04 3.14
N THR A 87 -11.28 -16.75 3.52
CA THR A 87 -12.24 -16.29 4.53
C THR A 87 -12.18 -17.27 5.69
N LEU A 88 -11.89 -16.76 6.88
CA LEU A 88 -11.70 -17.54 8.10
C LEU A 88 -12.81 -17.20 9.11
N SER A 89 -13.09 -18.12 10.03
CA SER A 89 -13.89 -17.80 11.22
C SER A 89 -13.07 -17.04 12.27
N PHE A 90 -13.73 -16.44 13.24
CA PHE A 90 -13.05 -15.72 14.32
C PHE A 90 -12.08 -16.62 15.12
N GLU A 91 -12.44 -17.88 15.34
CA GLU A 91 -11.60 -18.87 16.04
C GLU A 91 -10.28 -19.13 15.30
N GLN A 92 -10.29 -18.96 13.98
CA GLN A 92 -9.14 -19.17 13.10
C GLN A 92 -8.27 -17.90 12.94
N LEU A 93 -8.61 -16.78 13.59
CA LEU A 93 -7.89 -15.51 13.47
C LEU A 93 -6.39 -15.67 13.77
N LYS A 94 -6.05 -16.40 14.83
CA LYS A 94 -4.66 -16.63 15.24
C LYS A 94 -3.87 -17.35 14.13
N ASP A 95 -4.46 -18.39 13.56
CA ASP A 95 -3.83 -19.19 12.51
C ASP A 95 -3.66 -18.35 11.23
N GLY A 96 -4.66 -17.55 10.87
CA GLY A 96 -4.58 -16.61 9.75
C GLY A 96 -3.48 -15.56 9.92
N LEU A 97 -3.31 -15.01 11.13
CA LEU A 97 -2.21 -14.09 11.42
C LEU A 97 -0.84 -14.76 11.31
N GLN A 98 -0.70 -16.02 11.75
CA GLN A 98 0.53 -16.77 11.62
C GLN A 98 0.87 -17.03 10.14
N GLN A 99 -0.12 -17.39 9.31
CA GLN A 99 0.07 -17.54 7.86
C GLN A 99 0.53 -16.24 7.19
N LEU A 100 -0.03 -15.08 7.61
CA LEU A 100 0.38 -13.77 7.11
C LEU A 100 1.84 -13.47 7.46
N GLN A 101 2.25 -13.72 8.70
CA GLN A 101 3.61 -13.50 9.16
C GLN A 101 4.63 -14.37 8.41
N LEU A 102 4.25 -15.61 8.06
CA LEU A 102 5.09 -16.54 7.31
C LEU A 102 5.07 -16.27 5.79
N GLY A 103 4.32 -15.28 5.31
CA GLY A 103 4.19 -14.98 3.88
C GLY A 103 3.49 -16.07 3.09
N GLN A 104 2.66 -16.90 3.74
CA GLN A 104 1.99 -18.06 3.14
C GLN A 104 0.60 -17.71 2.58
N CYS A 105 0.29 -16.43 2.45
CA CYS A 105 -1.02 -15.95 2.03
C CYS A 105 -0.95 -15.42 0.61
N TYR A 106 -1.97 -15.74 -0.18
CA TYR A 106 -2.27 -15.05 -1.42
C TYR A 106 -3.46 -14.11 -1.17
N GLY A 107 -3.43 -12.90 -1.73
CA GLY A 107 -4.54 -11.95 -1.57
C GLY A 107 -4.82 -11.55 -0.12
N LYS A 108 -6.03 -11.06 0.13
CA LYS A 108 -6.50 -10.60 1.44
C LYS A 108 -7.12 -11.76 2.21
N ILE A 109 -6.70 -11.93 3.46
CA ILE A 109 -7.43 -12.73 4.44
C ILE A 109 -8.57 -11.89 5.02
N ILE A 110 -9.77 -12.45 5.04
CA ILE A 110 -10.96 -11.88 5.67
C ILE A 110 -11.34 -12.77 6.85
N VAL A 111 -11.66 -12.17 8.00
CA VAL A 111 -12.16 -12.90 9.16
C VAL A 111 -13.62 -12.51 9.35
N ASN A 112 -14.50 -13.50 9.35
CA ASN A 112 -15.91 -13.33 9.64
C ASN A 112 -16.14 -13.43 11.15
N VAL A 113 -16.90 -12.48 11.70
CA VAL A 113 -17.19 -12.36 13.14
C VAL A 113 -18.67 -12.56 13.48
N ASN A 114 -19.45 -13.03 12.50
CA ASN A 114 -20.88 -13.29 12.63
C ASN A 114 -21.20 -14.56 13.39
#